data_AF-A0A7K2W4Z4-F1
#
_entry.id   AF-A0A7K2W4Z4-F1
#
_cell.length_a   1.000
_cell.length_b   1.000
_cell.length_c   1.000
_cell.angle_alpha   90.00
_cell.angle_beta   90.00
_cell.angle_gamma   90.00
#
_symmetry.space_group_name_H-M   'P 1'
#
loop_
_entity.id
_entity.type
_entity.pdbx_description
1 polymer ?
#
loop_
_entity_poly.entity_id
_entity_poly.type
_entity_poly.pdbx_seq_one_letter_code
_entity_poly.pdbx_strand_id
1 'polypeptide(L)'
;MSTAEPAGTDRLLVAELVRLLNDAEHYDGPGFTPDSRLDCLNRRAALLHRLVDALGDESSRYLAQDAEDCAEDVRAGADALARECGDPPPAPRQLQ
;
A
#
# COMPACT_ATOMS: atom_id res chain seq x y z
N MET A 1 -2.62 0.06 -21.23
CA MET A 1 -3.51 -0.56 -20.23
C MET A 1 -4.33 0.56 -19.60
N SER A 2 -5.65 0.38 -19.50
CA SER A 2 -6.64 1.40 -19.15
C SER A 2 -6.65 1.79 -17.67
N THR A 3 -6.70 3.11 -17.46
CA THR A 3 -7.52 3.90 -16.51
C THR A 3 -7.66 3.39 -15.07
N ALA A 4 -7.01 4.09 -14.14
CA ALA A 4 -7.60 4.34 -12.84
C ALA A 4 -7.31 5.79 -12.50
N GLU A 5 -8.33 6.65 -12.55
CA GLU A 5 -8.30 7.98 -11.95
C GLU A 5 -8.35 7.80 -10.41
N PRO A 6 -7.27 8.01 -9.64
CA PRO A 6 -7.34 8.05 -8.18
C PRO A 6 -7.84 9.43 -7.70
N ALA A 7 -7.85 10.42 -8.60
CA ALA A 7 -8.04 11.83 -8.29
C ALA A 7 -9.43 12.15 -7.72
N GLY A 8 -10.46 11.35 -8.03
CA GLY A 8 -11.82 11.57 -7.54
C GLY A 8 -11.97 11.24 -6.05
N THR A 9 -11.47 10.07 -5.64
CA THR A 9 -11.56 9.59 -4.25
C THR A 9 -10.64 10.38 -3.31
N ASP A 10 -9.43 10.68 -3.75
CA ASP A 10 -8.48 11.47 -2.97
C ASP A 10 -8.98 12.90 -2.72
N ARG A 11 -9.55 13.55 -3.75
CA ARG A 11 -10.12 14.90 -3.59
C ARG A 11 -11.29 14.94 -2.62
N LEU A 12 -12.11 13.88 -2.60
CA LEU A 12 -13.23 13.73 -1.66
C LEU A 12 -12.73 13.53 -0.22
N LEU A 13 -11.71 12.67 -0.01
CA LEU A 13 -11.10 12.45 1.30
C LEU A 13 -10.44 13.72 1.83
N VAL A 14 -9.74 14.48 0.98
CA VAL A 14 -9.14 15.77 1.34
C VAL A 14 -10.22 16.79 1.73
N ALA A 15 -11.32 16.87 0.98
CA ALA A 15 -12.43 17.77 1.32
C ALA A 15 -13.10 17.39 2.65
N GLU A 16 -13.30 16.09 2.92
CA GLU A 16 -13.80 15.60 4.21
C GLU A 16 -12.83 15.90 5.37
N LEU A 17 -11.52 15.76 5.15
CA LEU A 17 -10.50 16.09 6.13
C LEU A 17 -10.48 17.59 6.46
N VAL A 18 -10.51 18.46 5.44
CA VAL A 18 -10.54 19.92 5.62
C VAL A 18 -11.81 20.33 6.39
N ARG A 19 -12.96 19.76 6.03
CA ARG A 19 -14.21 19.99 6.75
C ARG A 19 -14.10 19.56 8.21
N LEU A 20 -13.52 18.39 8.48
CA LEU A 20 -13.35 17.88 9.83
C LEU A 20 -12.42 18.76 10.68
N LEU A 21 -11.33 19.25 10.10
CA LEU A 21 -10.42 20.18 10.79
C LEU A 21 -11.14 21.48 11.15
N ASN A 22 -11.92 22.02 10.23
CA ASN A 22 -12.73 23.21 10.47
C ASN A 22 -13.82 22.98 11.54
N ASP A 23 -14.46 21.81 11.55
CA ASP A 23 -15.44 21.45 12.59
C ASP A 23 -14.76 21.26 13.96
N ALA A 24 -13.54 20.72 14.00
CA ALA A 24 -12.75 20.53 15.21
C ALA A 24 -12.32 21.85 15.86
N GLU A 25 -12.00 22.88 15.06
CA GLU A 25 -11.69 24.23 15.56
C GLU A 25 -12.86 24.84 16.35
N HIS A 26 -14.09 24.45 16.02
CA HIS A 26 -15.31 24.98 16.65
C HIS A 26 -15.93 24.02 17.67
N TYR A 27 -15.28 22.89 17.95
CA TYR A 27 -15.82 21.80 18.77
C TYR A 27 -16.24 22.22 20.18
N ASP A 28 -15.45 23.09 20.82
CA ASP A 28 -15.76 23.68 22.14
C ASP A 28 -16.35 25.09 22.06
N GLY A 29 -16.72 25.53 20.86
CA GLY A 29 -17.22 26.87 20.62
C GLY A 29 -18.59 27.14 21.26
N PRO A 30 -18.86 28.40 21.66
CA PRO A 30 -20.18 28.81 22.15
C PRO A 30 -21.19 28.71 21.00
N GLY A 31 -22.01 27.65 21.02
CA GLY A 31 -22.96 27.32 19.95
C GLY A 31 -22.83 25.89 19.42
N PHE A 32 -21.77 25.16 19.80
CA PHE A 32 -21.59 23.76 19.44
C PHE A 32 -22.29 22.86 20.45
N THR A 33 -23.48 22.36 20.08
CA THR A 33 -24.32 21.52 20.95
C THR A 33 -23.67 20.14 21.15
N PRO A 34 -24.05 19.41 22.22
CA PRO A 34 -23.61 18.03 22.41
C PRO A 34 -23.89 17.12 21.20
N ASP A 35 -25.03 17.30 20.53
CA ASP A 35 -25.38 16.56 19.32
C ASP A 35 -24.42 16.87 18.16
N SER A 36 -24.08 18.15 17.94
CA SER A 36 -23.09 18.55 16.94
C SER A 36 -21.70 17.98 17.21
N ARG A 37 -21.32 17.86 18.50
CA ARG A 37 -20.07 17.21 18.90
C ARG A 37 -20.07 15.72 18.58
N LEU A 38 -21.17 15.03 18.87
CA LEU A 38 -21.32 13.60 18.57
C LEU A 38 -21.27 13.36 17.05
N ASP A 39 -21.93 14.21 16.27
CA ASP A 39 -21.88 14.22 14.82
C ASP A 39 -20.46 14.43 14.28
N CYS A 40 -19.71 15.38 14.85
CA CYS A 40 -18.31 15.62 14.51
C CYS A 40 -17.43 14.40 14.80
N LEU A 41 -17.62 13.74 15.94
CA LEU A 41 -16.89 12.52 16.30
C LEU A 41 -17.23 11.34 15.38
N ASN A 42 -18.50 11.18 15.02
CA ASN A 42 -18.93 10.15 14.07
C ASN A 42 -18.30 10.35 12.68
N ARG A 43 -18.29 11.59 12.19
CA ARG A 43 -17.62 11.94 10.91
C ARG A 43 -16.12 11.68 10.98
N ARG A 44 -15.48 12.02 12.12
CA ARG A 44 -14.06 11.71 12.37
C ARG A 44 -13.78 10.22 12.29
N ALA A 45 -14.58 9.41 12.98
CA ALA A 45 -14.41 7.96 12.98
C ALA A 45 -14.57 7.38 11.57
N ALA A 46 -15.59 7.82 10.82
CA ALA A 46 -15.81 7.37 9.45
C ALA A 46 -14.63 7.72 8.51
N LEU A 47 -14.09 8.94 8.62
CA LEU A 47 -12.93 9.34 7.82
C LEU A 47 -11.68 8.52 8.18
N LEU A 48 -11.43 8.30 9.47
CA LEU A 48 -10.30 7.48 9.92
C LEU A 48 -10.39 6.05 9.40
N HIS A 49 -11.58 5.43 9.42
CA HIS A 49 -11.78 4.11 8.84
C HIS A 49 -11.45 4.09 7.35
N ARG A 50 -11.97 5.03 6.57
CA ARG A 50 -11.68 5.12 5.13
C ARG A 50 -10.20 5.32 4.82
N LEU A 51 -9.50 6.14 5.62
CA LEU A 51 -8.06 6.35 5.46
C LEU A 51 -7.26 5.09 5.78
N VAL A 52 -7.64 4.36 6.83
CA VAL A 52 -7.01 3.08 7.18
C VAL A 52 -7.23 2.05 6.08
N ASP A 53 -8.44 1.94 5.53
CA ASP A 53 -8.74 1.03 4.43
C ASP A 53 -7.91 1.37 3.19
N ALA A 54 -7.86 2.65 2.79
CA ALA A 54 -7.11 3.09 1.62
C ALA A 54 -5.59 2.87 1.78
N LEU A 55 -5.03 3.20 2.93
CA LEU A 55 -3.60 2.99 3.22
C LEU A 55 -3.28 1.50 3.37
N GLY A 56 -4.21 0.71 3.92
CA GLY A 56 -4.08 -0.73 4.07
C GLY A 56 -4.01 -1.43 2.71
N ASP A 57 -4.91 -1.09 1.80
CA ASP A 57 -4.92 -1.63 0.43
C ASP A 57 -3.63 -1.31 -0.31
N GLU A 58 -3.18 -0.06 -0.25
CA GLU A 58 -1.95 0.37 -0.92
C GLU A 58 -0.70 -0.29 -0.32
N SER A 59 -0.62 -0.35 1.01
CA SER A 59 0.49 -1.03 1.70
C SER A 59 0.51 -2.54 1.38
N SER A 60 -0.67 -3.17 1.31
CA SER A 60 -0.78 -4.58 0.95
C SER A 60 -0.31 -4.84 -0.47
N ARG A 61 -0.59 -3.95 -1.42
CA ARG A 61 -0.11 -4.07 -2.80
C ARG A 61 1.41 -3.94 -2.87
N TYR A 62 1.96 -2.95 -2.17
CA TYR A 62 3.41 -2.75 -2.13
C TYR A 62 4.14 -3.97 -1.55
N LEU A 63 3.64 -4.53 -0.44
CA LEU A 63 4.20 -5.73 0.17
C LEU A 63 4.07 -6.97 -0.72
N ALA A 64 2.95 -7.11 -1.45
CA ALA A 64 2.78 -8.21 -2.40
C ALA A 64 3.80 -8.11 -3.55
N GLN A 65 4.00 -6.90 -4.08
CA GLN A 65 4.99 -6.65 -5.14
C GLN A 65 6.41 -6.92 -4.64
N ASP A 66 6.78 -6.42 -3.47
CA ASP A 66 8.10 -6.64 -2.86
C ASP A 66 8.37 -8.15 -2.67
N ALA A 67 7.36 -8.92 -2.25
CA ALA A 67 7.48 -10.36 -2.12
C ALA A 67 7.66 -11.07 -3.48
N GLU A 68 6.98 -10.60 -4.53
CA GLU A 68 7.15 -11.11 -5.90
C GLU A 68 8.56 -10.81 -6.44
N ASP A 69 9.03 -9.57 -6.30
CA ASP A 69 10.36 -9.14 -6.73
C ASP A 69 11.45 -9.97 -6.02
N CYS A 70 11.32 -10.14 -4.69
CA CYS A 70 12.22 -10.99 -3.92
C CYS A 70 12.22 -12.45 -4.42
N ALA A 71 11.06 -12.99 -4.79
CA ALA A 71 10.96 -14.34 -5.30
C ALA A 71 11.62 -14.49 -6.69
N GLU A 72 11.52 -13.47 -7.55
CA GLU A 72 12.20 -13.43 -8.84
C GLU A 72 13.72 -13.38 -8.68
N ASP A 73 14.24 -12.53 -7.79
CA ASP A 73 15.67 -12.44 -7.50
C ASP A 73 16.25 -13.77 -7.03
N VAL A 74 15.55 -14.47 -6.12
CA VAL A 74 15.96 -15.79 -5.63
C VAL A 74 15.99 -16.82 -6.76
N ARG A 75 15.00 -16.82 -7.67
CA ARG A 75 14.99 -17.73 -8.83
C ARG A 75 16.14 -17.43 -9.78
N ALA A 76 16.38 -16.15 -10.08
CA ALA A 76 17.47 -15.73 -10.95
C ALA A 76 18.85 -16.13 -10.37
N GLY A 77 19.04 -15.95 -9.06
CA GLY A 77 20.24 -16.40 -8.35
C GLY A 77 20.42 -17.91 -8.37
N ALA A 78 19.35 -18.68 -8.15
CA ALA A 78 19.39 -20.13 -8.22
C ALA A 78 19.73 -20.64 -9.64
N ASP A 79 19.16 -20.02 -10.68
CA ASP A 79 19.45 -20.34 -12.08
C ASP A 79 20.90 -20.00 -12.46
N ALA A 80 21.44 -18.89 -11.93
CA ALA A 80 22.84 -18.54 -12.14
C ALA A 80 23.77 -19.58 -11.48
N LEU A 81 23.51 -19.95 -10.22
CA LEU A 81 24.28 -20.96 -9.52
C LEU A 81 24.19 -22.34 -10.19
N ALA A 82 23.02 -22.73 -10.68
CA ALA A 82 22.85 -23.99 -11.40
C ALA A 82 23.70 -24.05 -12.69
N ARG A 83 23.87 -22.91 -13.38
CA ARG A 83 24.76 -22.79 -14.53
C ARG A 83 26.23 -22.84 -14.13
N GLU A 84 26.60 -22.23 -13.01
CA GLU A 84 27.98 -22.27 -12.49
C GLU A 84 28.38 -23.66 -11.98
N CYS A 85 27.45 -24.40 -11.34
CA CYS A 85 27.69 -25.76 -10.85
C CYS A 85 27.63 -26.83 -11.97
N GLY A 86 27.17 -26.48 -13.16
CA GLY A 86 27.22 -27.32 -14.35
C GLY A 86 28.64 -27.42 -14.90
N ASP A 87 29.51 -28.19 -14.22
CA ASP A 87 30.85 -28.53 -14.70
C ASP A 87 30.77 -29.18 -16.10
N PRO A 88 31.64 -28.82 -17.07
CA PRO A 88 31.64 -29.47 -18.37
C PRO A 88 31.91 -30.98 -18.21
N PRO A 89 31.29 -31.84 -19.04
CA PRO A 89 31.48 -33.28 -18.94
C PRO A 89 32.98 -33.62 -19.01
N PRO A 90 33.48 -34.56 -18.17
CA PRO A 90 34.90 -34.88 -18.16
C PRO A 90 35.34 -35.27 -19.57
N ALA A 91 36.41 -34.63 -20.05
CA ALA A 91 36.94 -34.87 -21.39
C ALA A 91 37.15 -36.38 -21.59
N PRO A 92 36.77 -36.93 -22.76
CA PRO A 92 36.91 -38.36 -23.03
C PRO A 92 38.37 -38.76 -22.81
N ARG A 93 38.59 -39.73 -21.90
CA ARG A 93 39.90 -40.34 -21.69
C ARG A 93 40.40 -40.84 -23.04
N GLN A 94 41.36 -40.13 -23.62
CA GLN A 94 42.17 -40.64 -24.71
C GLN A 94 42.98 -41.81 -24.13
N LEU A 95 42.49 -43.03 -24.34
CA LEU A 95 43.28 -44.24 -24.19
C LEU A 95 44.21 -44.32 -25.40
N GLN A 96 45.42 -43.78 -25.28
CA GLN A 96 46.62 -44.16 -26.05
C GLN A 96 47.87 -43.48 -25.50
#